data_AF-A0A358XL61-F1
#
_entry.id   AF-A0A358XL61-F1
#
_cell.length_a   1.000
_cell.length_b   1.000
_cell.length_c   1.000
_cell.angle_alpha   90.00
_cell.angle_beta   90.00
_cell.angle_gamma   90.00
#
_symmetry.space_group_name_H-M   'P 1'
#
loop_
_entity.id
_entity.type
_entity.pdbx_description
1 polymer ?
#
loop_
_entity_poly.entity_id
_entity_poly.type
_entity_poly.pdbx_seq_one_letter_code
_entity_poly.pdbx_strand_id
1 'polypeptide(L)'
;MKFSLVLGMKHMFSNLAVILQNNTFVESDFTLPVPVLLAKFSFLPISSFFPEASSSFSADWLDTVQQSAIRSTLEGFNVGISGDGNPVALLEEAIALDNNALAYSYLGLYYFKIAAYDKAIAAFTSAIEKYKEEPFFYASRCLVYRQIPEDEGAFYDYQIAKRLDFNYHSVLEWQENQAELTYFEAENLVIQELESKSMTLSIDEINSLGLEYVHCYSYLKAIGLYSSAIAESDNKDSNLFVFRGSLYLKLTCFELALSDFNQAIALDEN
;
A
#
# COMPACT_ATOMS: atom_id res chain seq x y z
N MET A 1 -6.76 15.75 -23.73
CA MET A 1 -7.92 15.41 -22.87
C MET A 1 -7.66 16.06 -21.51
N LYS A 2 -8.59 16.80 -20.88
CA LYS A 2 -8.41 17.07 -19.44
C LYS A 2 -8.46 15.69 -18.80
N PHE A 3 -7.34 15.18 -18.30
CA PHE A 3 -7.37 14.15 -17.27
C PHE A 3 -8.01 14.81 -16.04
N SER A 4 -9.31 15.11 -16.10
CA SER A 4 -10.13 15.14 -14.90
C SER A 4 -9.82 13.80 -14.28
N LEU A 5 -9.28 13.78 -13.06
CA LEU A 5 -9.20 12.60 -12.22
C LEU A 5 -10.51 11.84 -12.44
N VAL A 6 -10.47 10.83 -13.33
CA VAL A 6 -11.66 10.10 -13.71
C VAL A 6 -12.00 9.39 -12.43
N LEU A 7 -13.09 9.84 -11.80
CA LEU A 7 -14.00 9.27 -10.80
C LEU A 7 -13.71 7.86 -10.24
N GLY A 8 -12.45 7.48 -10.11
CA GLY A 8 -11.95 6.13 -9.92
C GLY A 8 -10.59 6.10 -9.21
N MET A 9 -9.86 7.23 -9.18
CA MET A 9 -8.65 7.38 -8.35
C MET A 9 -8.93 7.38 -6.84
N LYS A 10 -10.17 7.59 -6.40
CA LYS A 10 -10.57 7.33 -5.00
C LYS A 10 -10.45 5.84 -4.63
N HIS A 11 -10.47 4.95 -5.61
CA HIS A 11 -10.52 3.50 -5.41
C HIS A 11 -9.15 2.81 -5.52
N MET A 12 -8.03 3.51 -5.76
CA MET A 12 -6.72 2.82 -5.77
C MET A 12 -6.19 2.55 -4.34
N PHE A 13 -6.72 3.26 -3.35
CA PHE A 13 -6.53 2.96 -1.91
C PHE A 13 -7.38 1.76 -1.43
N SER A 14 -8.14 1.15 -2.34
CA SER A 14 -9.08 0.07 -2.06
C SER A 14 -8.47 -1.32 -1.99
N ASN A 15 -7.15 -1.49 -1.83
CA ASN A 15 -6.60 -2.81 -1.46
C ASN A 15 -7.40 -3.38 -0.27
N LEU A 16 -7.82 -2.48 0.62
CA LEU A 16 -8.66 -2.78 1.77
C LEU A 16 -10.18 -2.84 1.49
N ALA A 17 -10.74 -2.18 0.47
CA ALA A 17 -12.12 -2.46 0.07
C ALA A 17 -12.22 -3.81 -0.65
N VAL A 18 -11.22 -4.19 -1.44
CA VAL A 18 -11.13 -5.52 -2.07
C VAL A 18 -10.86 -6.61 -1.04
N ILE A 19 -9.96 -6.38 -0.07
CA ILE A 19 -9.67 -7.34 1.01
C ILE A 19 -10.87 -7.44 1.97
N LEU A 20 -11.42 -6.33 2.48
CA LEU A 20 -12.46 -6.35 3.53
C LEU A 20 -13.92 -6.42 3.01
N GLN A 21 -14.27 -5.91 1.81
CA GLN A 21 -15.68 -5.92 1.35
C GLN A 21 -16.10 -7.25 0.73
N ASN A 22 -15.18 -8.12 0.31
CA ASN A 22 -15.52 -9.32 -0.47
C ASN A 22 -14.90 -10.63 0.02
N ASN A 23 -14.17 -10.64 1.14
CA ASN A 23 -13.59 -11.87 1.68
C ASN A 23 -14.26 -12.29 2.98
N THR A 24 -14.58 -13.58 3.06
CA THR A 24 -14.86 -14.24 4.34
C THR A 24 -13.53 -14.53 5.03
N PHE A 25 -13.29 -13.90 6.17
CA PHE A 25 -12.09 -14.15 6.95
C PHE A 25 -12.26 -15.36 7.85
N VAL A 26 -11.19 -16.13 7.99
CA VAL A 26 -11.05 -17.15 9.02
C VAL A 26 -9.92 -16.76 9.95
N GLU A 27 -9.99 -17.21 11.21
CA GLU A 27 -9.00 -16.86 12.21
C GLU A 27 -7.56 -17.24 11.80
N SER A 28 -7.39 -18.29 11.00
CA SER A 28 -6.09 -18.71 10.48
C SER A 28 -5.45 -17.74 9.49
N ASP A 29 -6.21 -16.79 8.92
CA ASP A 29 -5.64 -15.75 8.06
C ASP A 29 -4.71 -14.81 8.86
N PHE A 30 -4.90 -14.74 10.18
CA PHE A 30 -4.15 -13.88 11.09
C PHE A 30 -3.05 -14.62 11.86
N THR A 31 -2.81 -15.89 11.53
CA THR A 31 -1.71 -16.71 12.08
C THR A 31 -0.63 -17.01 11.04
N LEU A 32 -0.69 -16.35 9.89
CA LEU A 32 0.31 -16.44 8.82
C LEU A 32 1.69 -15.92 9.27
N PRO A 33 2.79 -16.32 8.60
CA PRO A 33 4.11 -15.75 8.85
C PRO A 33 4.10 -14.22 8.77
N VAL A 34 4.85 -13.57 9.66
CA VAL A 34 4.85 -12.11 9.82
C VAL A 34 5.00 -11.32 8.52
N PRO A 35 5.91 -11.65 7.57
CA PRO A 35 6.01 -10.93 6.32
C PRO A 35 4.71 -10.95 5.50
N VAL A 36 4.03 -12.11 5.46
CA VAL A 36 2.78 -12.31 4.74
C VAL A 36 1.63 -11.59 5.44
N LEU A 37 1.61 -11.66 6.77
CA LEU A 37 0.61 -11.00 7.59
C LEU A 37 0.66 -9.47 7.40
N LEU A 38 1.84 -8.88 7.46
CA LEU A 38 2.05 -7.45 7.21
C LEU A 38 1.69 -7.10 5.76
N ALA A 39 2.20 -7.85 4.78
CA ALA A 39 1.90 -7.63 3.36
C ALA A 39 0.39 -7.61 3.05
N LYS A 40 -0.42 -8.42 3.77
CA LYS A 40 -1.87 -8.50 3.58
C LYS A 40 -2.64 -7.43 4.36
N PHE A 41 -2.25 -7.13 5.60
CA PHE A 41 -3.11 -6.41 6.54
C PHE A 41 -2.50 -5.12 7.11
N SER A 42 -1.24 -4.79 6.82
CA SER A 42 -0.63 -3.54 7.30
C SER A 42 -0.60 -2.43 6.24
N PHE A 43 -0.45 -1.18 6.72
CA PHE A 43 -0.36 0.02 5.89
C PHE A 43 0.88 0.79 6.27
N LEU A 44 1.63 1.22 5.27
CA LEU A 44 2.65 2.23 5.49
C LEU A 44 1.96 3.54 5.95
N PRO A 45 2.61 4.32 6.85
CA PRO A 45 2.11 5.61 7.30
C PRO A 45 2.19 6.67 6.20
N ILE A 46 1.35 6.49 5.19
CA ILE A 46 1.08 7.37 4.05
C ILE A 46 -0.40 7.67 4.15
N SER A 47 -0.79 8.92 4.42
CA SER A 47 -2.19 9.25 4.78
C SER A 47 -3.23 8.76 3.77
N SER A 48 -2.85 8.69 2.50
CA SER A 48 -3.75 8.22 1.46
C SER A 48 -3.98 6.70 1.50
N PHE A 49 -3.06 5.91 2.06
CA PHE A 49 -3.20 4.45 2.21
C PHE A 49 -4.18 4.03 3.31
N PHE A 50 -4.76 4.99 4.03
CA PHE A 50 -5.59 4.69 5.19
C PHE A 50 -6.95 4.14 4.74
N PRO A 51 -7.46 3.13 5.44
CA PRO A 51 -8.77 2.56 5.14
C PRO A 51 -9.89 3.60 5.28
N GLU A 52 -10.92 3.49 4.43
CA GLU A 52 -12.16 4.22 4.64
C GLU A 52 -12.94 3.66 5.84
N ALA A 53 -13.76 4.49 6.48
CA ALA A 53 -14.51 4.09 7.69
C ALA A 53 -15.49 2.93 7.46
N SER A 54 -15.92 2.68 6.22
CA SER A 54 -16.78 1.55 5.86
C SER A 54 -16.05 0.20 5.86
N SER A 55 -14.74 0.19 6.05
CA SER A 55 -13.92 -1.00 5.89
C SER A 55 -13.41 -1.49 7.24
N SER A 56 -14.33 -2.07 8.01
CA SER A 56 -14.12 -2.63 9.35
C SER A 56 -14.49 -4.11 9.39
N PHE A 57 -13.92 -4.86 10.32
CA PHE A 57 -14.37 -6.22 10.62
C PHE A 57 -15.74 -6.19 11.31
N SER A 58 -16.66 -7.09 10.98
CA SER A 58 -17.97 -7.12 11.63
C SER A 58 -17.88 -7.55 13.09
N ALA A 59 -18.66 -6.91 13.97
CA ALA A 59 -18.69 -7.26 15.40
C ALA A 59 -19.07 -8.73 15.62
N ASP A 60 -20.10 -9.21 14.89
CA ASP A 60 -20.55 -10.61 14.95
C ASP A 60 -19.43 -11.60 14.64
N TRP A 61 -18.54 -11.28 13.68
CA TRP A 61 -17.42 -12.14 13.35
C TRP A 61 -16.31 -12.06 14.40
N LEU A 62 -16.00 -10.86 14.92
CA LEU A 62 -14.99 -10.68 15.98
C LEU A 62 -15.33 -11.46 17.25
N ASP A 63 -16.61 -11.58 17.59
CA ASP A 63 -17.08 -12.39 18.72
C ASP A 63 -16.77 -13.89 18.54
N THR A 64 -16.62 -14.36 17.30
CA THR A 64 -16.27 -15.76 16.99
C THR A 64 -14.77 -16.05 17.09
N VAL A 65 -13.90 -15.04 16.98
CA VAL A 65 -12.43 -15.17 17.00
C VAL A 65 -11.99 -15.62 18.39
N GLN A 66 -11.35 -16.79 18.52
CA GLN A 66 -11.03 -17.37 19.83
C GLN A 66 -9.75 -16.79 20.45
N GLN A 67 -8.73 -16.50 19.65
CA GLN A 67 -7.49 -15.92 20.13
C GLN A 67 -7.67 -14.45 20.55
N SER A 68 -7.48 -14.19 21.83
CA SER A 68 -7.63 -12.84 22.42
C SER A 68 -6.70 -11.82 21.77
N ALA A 69 -5.44 -12.17 21.51
CA ALA A 69 -4.49 -11.25 20.87
C ALA A 69 -4.94 -10.83 19.47
N ILE A 70 -5.47 -11.77 18.68
CA ILE A 70 -6.02 -11.47 17.34
C ILE A 70 -7.26 -10.60 17.49
N ARG A 71 -8.19 -10.97 18.38
CA ARG A 71 -9.41 -10.19 18.62
C ARG A 71 -9.09 -8.74 19.01
N SER A 72 -8.26 -8.52 20.04
CA SER A 72 -7.87 -7.17 20.47
C SER A 72 -7.14 -6.39 19.36
N THR A 73 -6.35 -7.06 18.51
CA THR A 73 -5.70 -6.44 17.35
C THR A 73 -6.73 -5.91 16.33
N LEU A 74 -7.73 -6.73 15.99
CA LEU A 74 -8.74 -6.39 14.98
C LEU A 74 -9.79 -5.39 15.52
N GLU A 75 -10.15 -5.49 16.80
CA GLU A 75 -10.94 -4.46 17.48
C GLU A 75 -10.17 -3.12 17.52
N GLY A 76 -8.88 -3.16 17.83
CA GLY A 76 -8.01 -1.97 17.78
C GLY A 76 -7.97 -1.34 16.39
N PHE A 77 -7.87 -2.15 15.33
CA PHE A 77 -7.99 -1.68 13.96
C PHE A 77 -9.33 -0.96 13.72
N ASN A 78 -10.44 -1.61 14.10
CA ASN A 78 -11.79 -1.05 13.94
C ASN A 78 -11.97 0.28 14.67
N VAL A 79 -11.48 0.37 15.91
CA VAL A 79 -11.65 1.53 16.77
C VAL A 79 -10.82 2.72 16.30
N GLY A 80 -9.54 2.53 15.98
CA GLY A 80 -8.62 3.64 15.75
C GLY A 80 -8.22 3.89 14.30
N ILE A 81 -8.15 2.86 13.47
CA ILE A 81 -7.69 2.99 12.08
C ILE A 81 -8.88 3.32 11.19
N SER A 82 -9.90 2.45 11.13
CA SER A 82 -11.15 2.73 10.40
C SER A 82 -12.08 3.67 11.15
N GLY A 83 -12.01 3.68 12.49
CA GLY A 83 -12.80 4.55 13.35
C GLY A 83 -12.06 5.81 13.83
N ASP A 84 -12.75 6.58 14.68
CA ASP A 84 -12.25 7.82 15.29
C ASP A 84 -11.92 7.66 16.79
N GLY A 85 -11.93 6.43 17.29
CA GLY A 85 -11.64 6.10 18.68
C GLY A 85 -10.15 5.99 19.00
N ASN A 86 -9.85 5.66 20.26
CA ASN A 86 -8.48 5.39 20.71
C ASN A 86 -8.28 3.88 20.87
N PRO A 87 -7.45 3.23 20.04
CA PRO A 87 -7.23 1.79 20.06
C PRO A 87 -6.08 1.36 20.98
N VAL A 88 -5.37 2.30 21.62
CA VAL A 88 -4.07 2.04 22.26
C VAL A 88 -4.13 0.90 23.27
N ALA A 89 -5.14 0.88 24.14
CA ALA A 89 -5.26 -0.16 25.16
C ALA A 89 -5.44 -1.56 24.56
N LEU A 90 -6.24 -1.68 23.48
CA LEU A 90 -6.47 -2.95 22.78
C LEU A 90 -5.21 -3.44 22.08
N LEU A 91 -4.47 -2.53 21.44
CA LEU A 91 -3.25 -2.86 20.72
C LEU A 91 -2.09 -3.19 21.68
N GLU A 92 -1.96 -2.46 22.79
CA GLU A 92 -0.98 -2.76 23.84
C GLU A 92 -1.27 -4.10 24.53
N GLU A 93 -2.55 -4.43 24.74
CA GLU A 93 -2.96 -5.76 25.23
C GLU A 93 -2.53 -6.86 24.25
N ALA A 94 -2.83 -6.71 22.95
CA ALA A 94 -2.43 -7.69 21.94
C ALA A 94 -0.91 -7.88 21.86
N ILE A 95 -0.14 -6.80 21.99
CA ILE A 95 1.32 -6.84 22.06
C ILE A 95 1.79 -7.57 23.32
N ALA A 96 1.17 -7.31 24.47
CA ALA A 96 1.53 -7.97 25.74
C ALA A 96 1.24 -9.47 25.73
N LEU A 97 0.19 -9.90 25.02
CA LEU A 97 -0.21 -11.30 24.92
C LEU A 97 0.71 -12.12 24.03
N ASP A 98 1.08 -11.61 22.85
CA ASP A 98 1.82 -12.41 21.85
C ASP A 98 2.79 -11.61 20.96
N ASN A 99 3.18 -10.40 21.35
CA ASN A 99 3.99 -9.50 20.51
C ASN A 99 3.42 -9.31 19.09
N ASN A 100 2.10 -9.34 18.92
CA ASN A 100 1.45 -9.40 17.61
C ASN A 100 1.97 -8.30 16.64
N ALA A 101 2.48 -8.72 15.48
CA ALA A 101 3.11 -7.80 14.51
C ALA A 101 2.12 -6.76 13.93
N LEU A 102 0.86 -7.16 13.70
CA LEU A 102 -0.18 -6.22 13.26
C LEU A 102 -0.54 -5.23 14.36
N ALA A 103 -0.55 -5.65 15.62
CA ALA A 103 -0.79 -4.72 16.72
C ALA A 103 0.27 -3.62 16.80
N TYR A 104 1.56 -3.97 16.63
CA TYR A 104 2.63 -2.96 16.50
C TYR A 104 2.42 -2.04 15.31
N SER A 105 2.08 -2.60 14.14
CA SER A 105 1.80 -1.84 12.92
C SER A 105 0.68 -0.82 13.12
N TYR A 106 -0.47 -1.28 13.62
CA TYR A 106 -1.63 -0.43 13.85
C TYR A 106 -1.39 0.60 14.95
N LEU A 107 -0.60 0.27 15.98
CA LEU A 107 -0.28 1.23 17.04
C LEU A 107 0.57 2.39 16.50
N GLY A 108 1.61 2.07 15.73
CA GLY A 108 2.44 3.08 15.06
C GLY A 108 1.64 3.92 14.06
N LEU A 109 0.77 3.27 13.28
CA LEU A 109 -0.10 3.94 12.31
C LEU A 109 -1.12 4.86 12.97
N TYR A 110 -1.74 4.44 14.09
CA TYR A 110 -2.65 5.27 14.86
C TYR A 110 -1.94 6.52 15.40
N TYR A 111 -0.75 6.36 15.97
CA TYR A 111 0.03 7.50 16.46
C TYR A 111 0.43 8.45 15.33
N PHE A 112 0.78 7.93 14.16
CA PHE A 112 1.00 8.75 12.97
C PHE A 112 -0.27 9.51 12.55
N LYS A 113 -1.45 8.85 12.54
CA LYS A 113 -2.75 9.44 12.20
C LYS A 113 -3.05 10.70 13.02
N ILE A 114 -2.72 10.65 14.31
CA ILE A 114 -2.96 11.75 15.25
C ILE A 114 -1.76 12.70 15.39
N ALA A 115 -0.77 12.59 14.49
CA ALA A 115 0.48 13.37 14.49
C ALA A 115 1.32 13.24 15.78
N ALA A 116 1.16 12.16 16.54
CA ALA A 116 1.98 11.82 17.70
C ALA A 116 3.26 11.08 17.26
N TYR A 117 4.09 11.75 16.46
CA TYR A 117 5.23 11.13 15.77
C TYR A 117 6.24 10.46 16.72
N ASP A 118 6.54 11.07 17.88
CA ASP A 118 7.43 10.46 18.88
C ASP A 118 6.91 9.09 19.36
N LYS A 119 5.60 8.97 19.54
CA LYS A 119 4.97 7.71 19.96
C LYS A 119 4.94 6.69 18.83
N ALA A 120 4.72 7.13 17.59
CA ALA A 120 4.80 6.27 16.42
C ALA A 120 6.23 5.70 16.25
N ILE A 121 7.25 6.54 16.40
CA ILE A 121 8.67 6.14 16.40
C ILE A 121 8.94 5.12 17.50
N ALA A 122 8.45 5.35 18.72
CA ALA A 122 8.60 4.40 19.82
C ALA A 122 7.94 3.05 19.53
N ALA A 123 6.71 3.05 18.99
CA ALA A 123 5.99 1.83 18.62
C ALA A 123 6.74 1.02 17.55
N PHE A 124 7.20 1.68 16.48
CA PHE A 124 7.98 1.00 15.43
C PHE A 124 9.37 0.57 15.90
N THR A 125 9.99 1.29 16.83
CA THR A 125 11.26 0.88 17.44
C THR A 125 11.09 -0.40 18.25
N SER A 126 10.06 -0.48 19.08
CA SER A 126 9.73 -1.71 19.83
C SER A 126 9.43 -2.88 18.88
N ALA A 127 8.74 -2.62 17.76
CA ALA A 127 8.48 -3.62 16.74
C ALA A 127 9.80 -4.14 16.12
N ILE A 128 10.71 -3.25 15.74
CA ILE A 128 12.02 -3.59 15.17
C ILE A 128 12.85 -4.44 16.14
N GLU A 129 12.79 -4.19 17.44
CA GLU A 129 13.50 -5.03 18.42
C GLU A 129 13.07 -6.50 18.37
N LYS A 130 11.79 -6.76 18.07
CA LYS A 130 11.24 -8.13 17.97
C LYS A 130 11.38 -8.69 16.56
N TYR A 131 11.22 -7.84 15.56
CA TYR A 131 11.09 -8.19 14.16
C TYR A 131 12.20 -7.53 13.33
N LYS A 132 13.46 -7.85 13.69
CA LYS A 132 14.65 -7.16 13.16
C LYS A 132 14.85 -7.29 11.66
N GLU A 133 14.32 -8.35 11.06
CA GLU A 133 14.43 -8.65 9.64
C GLU A 133 13.18 -8.22 8.85
N GLU A 134 12.20 -7.57 9.50
CA GLU A 134 10.98 -7.13 8.82
C GLU A 134 11.15 -5.71 8.25
N PRO A 135 11.26 -5.56 6.91
CA PRO A 135 11.48 -4.26 6.26
C PRO A 135 10.35 -3.25 6.52
N PHE A 136 9.13 -3.74 6.70
CA PHE A 136 7.93 -2.94 6.92
C PHE A 136 8.10 -1.93 8.07
N PHE A 137 8.67 -2.35 9.21
CA PHE A 137 8.79 -1.47 10.38
C PHE A 137 9.86 -0.39 10.18
N TYR A 138 10.95 -0.70 9.49
CA TYR A 138 11.95 0.32 9.11
C TYR A 138 11.38 1.30 8.11
N ALA A 139 10.69 0.82 7.07
CA ALA A 139 10.04 1.69 6.09
C ALA A 139 8.99 2.61 6.74
N SER A 140 8.21 2.06 7.68
CA SER A 140 7.23 2.84 8.43
C SER A 140 7.89 3.91 9.29
N ARG A 141 8.93 3.56 10.06
CA ARG A 141 9.64 4.54 10.90
C ARG A 141 10.38 5.59 10.06
N CYS A 142 10.95 5.22 8.92
CA CYS A 142 11.50 6.15 7.93
C CYS A 142 10.47 7.20 7.49
N LEU A 143 9.26 6.77 7.12
CA LEU A 143 8.17 7.67 6.73
C LEU A 143 7.74 8.61 7.87
N VAL A 144 7.73 8.12 9.11
CA VAL A 144 7.46 8.95 10.29
C VAL A 144 8.58 9.95 10.53
N TYR A 145 9.85 9.53 10.44
CA TYR A 145 10.99 10.44 10.57
C TYR A 145 10.95 11.57 9.55
N ARG A 146 10.50 11.30 8.31
CA ARG A 146 10.33 12.35 7.28
C ARG A 146 9.23 13.38 7.58
N GLN A 147 8.33 13.11 8.54
CA GLN A 147 7.34 14.10 8.99
C GLN A 147 7.91 15.07 10.03
N ILE A 148 9.09 14.77 10.55
CA ILE A 148 9.82 15.58 11.51
C ILE A 148 11.21 15.91 10.93
N PRO A 149 11.99 16.85 11.48
CA PRO A 149 13.30 17.19 10.91
C PRO A 149 14.38 16.17 11.32
N GLU A 150 14.12 14.87 11.13
CA GLU A 150 14.99 13.75 11.50
C GLU A 150 15.49 13.00 10.26
N ASP A 151 16.24 13.72 9.41
CA ASP A 151 16.71 13.21 8.11
C ASP A 151 17.74 12.07 8.27
N GLU A 152 18.58 12.11 9.31
CA GLU A 152 19.58 11.08 9.57
C GLU A 152 18.91 9.73 9.91
N GLY A 153 17.94 9.75 10.82
CA GLY A 153 17.14 8.58 11.16
C GLY A 153 16.38 8.01 9.96
N ALA A 154 15.75 8.88 9.16
CA ALA A 154 15.07 8.48 7.93
C ALA A 154 16.03 7.81 6.93
N PHE A 155 17.21 8.39 6.71
CA PHE A 155 18.20 7.84 5.79
C PHE A 155 18.68 6.45 6.23
N TYR A 156 18.97 6.26 7.53
CA TYR A 156 19.43 4.97 8.04
C TYR A 156 18.38 3.87 7.86
N ASP A 157 17.13 4.14 8.25
CA ASP A 157 16.03 3.19 8.12
C ASP A 157 15.72 2.87 6.64
N TYR A 158 15.81 3.87 5.76
CA TYR A 158 15.68 3.67 4.32
C TYR A 158 16.73 2.68 3.78
N GLN A 159 18.00 2.82 4.17
CA GLN A 159 19.05 1.89 3.72
C GLN A 159 18.80 0.46 4.21
N ILE A 160 18.28 0.29 5.43
CA ILE A 160 17.93 -1.02 5.96
C ILE A 160 16.73 -1.61 5.22
N ALA A 161 15.64 -0.85 5.08
CA ALA A 161 14.44 -1.30 4.38
C ALA A 161 14.80 -1.75 2.96
N LYS A 162 15.60 -0.95 2.23
CA LYS A 162 16.11 -1.28 0.89
C LYS A 162 16.91 -2.58 0.85
N ARG A 163 17.78 -2.81 1.85
CA ARG A 163 18.61 -4.02 1.93
C ARG A 163 17.77 -5.27 2.17
N LEU A 164 16.74 -5.16 3.00
CA LEU A 164 15.87 -6.27 3.38
C LEU A 164 14.87 -6.61 2.26
N ASP A 165 14.25 -5.60 1.65
CA ASP A 165 13.33 -5.77 0.52
C ASP A 165 13.27 -4.50 -0.36
N PHE A 166 13.58 -4.69 -1.63
CA PHE A 166 13.65 -3.63 -2.63
C PHE A 166 12.29 -2.97 -2.94
N ASN A 167 11.17 -3.63 -2.67
CA ASN A 167 9.84 -3.07 -2.89
C ASN A 167 9.57 -1.90 -1.92
N TYR A 168 10.02 -2.00 -0.68
CA TYR A 168 9.92 -0.89 0.28
C TYR A 168 10.76 0.32 -0.14
N HIS A 169 11.91 0.09 -0.76
CA HIS A 169 12.67 1.18 -1.37
C HIS A 169 11.88 1.89 -2.48
N SER A 170 11.21 1.14 -3.36
CA SER A 170 10.42 1.71 -4.47
C SER A 170 9.29 2.61 -3.98
N VAL A 171 8.54 2.22 -2.94
CA VAL A 171 7.45 3.04 -2.39
C VAL A 171 7.96 4.25 -1.61
N LEU A 172 9.10 4.14 -0.91
CA LEU A 172 9.72 5.27 -0.20
C LEU A 172 10.26 6.33 -1.16
N GLU A 173 10.85 5.89 -2.28
CA GLU A 173 11.32 6.77 -3.35
C GLU A 173 10.15 7.45 -4.06
N TRP A 174 9.08 6.69 -4.36
CA TRP A 174 7.85 7.24 -4.91
C TRP A 174 7.23 8.32 -4.02
N GLN A 175 7.20 8.11 -2.70
CA GLN A 175 6.72 9.10 -1.73
C GLN A 175 7.57 10.37 -1.70
N GLU A 176 8.88 10.23 -1.76
CA GLU A 176 9.82 11.37 -1.74
C GLU A 176 9.65 12.29 -2.94
N ASN A 177 9.43 11.70 -4.11
CA ASN A 177 9.37 12.43 -5.38
C ASN A 177 7.98 13.01 -5.69
N GLN A 178 6.98 12.89 -4.79
CA GLN A 178 5.61 13.39 -5.03
C GLN A 178 5.55 14.90 -5.33
N ALA A 179 6.44 15.70 -4.74
CA ALA A 179 6.44 17.15 -4.91
C ALA A 179 6.93 17.58 -6.30
N GLU A 180 7.77 16.77 -6.96
CA GLU A 180 8.44 17.12 -8.21
C GLU A 180 7.78 16.50 -9.46
N LEU A 181 6.81 15.60 -9.26
CA LEU A 181 6.08 14.89 -10.35
C LEU A 181 5.62 15.83 -11.46
N THR A 182 5.00 16.95 -11.08
CA THR A 182 4.36 17.85 -12.05
C THR A 182 5.38 18.47 -13.00
N TYR A 183 6.58 18.78 -12.51
CA TYR A 183 7.63 19.39 -13.31
C TYR A 183 8.22 18.38 -14.30
N PHE A 184 8.60 17.20 -13.83
CA PHE A 184 9.17 16.16 -14.69
C PHE A 184 8.18 15.66 -15.74
N GLU A 185 6.91 15.48 -15.37
CA GLU A 185 5.86 15.10 -16.33
C GLU A 185 5.66 16.17 -17.40
N ALA A 186 5.59 17.44 -17.00
CA ALA A 186 5.30 18.53 -17.91
C ALA A 186 6.42 18.76 -18.94
N GLU A 187 7.68 18.47 -18.61
CA GLU A 187 8.81 18.60 -19.54
C GLU A 187 9.04 17.34 -20.39
N ASN A 188 8.34 16.24 -20.11
CA ASN A 188 8.50 15.00 -20.85
C ASN A 188 7.78 15.05 -22.21
N LEU A 189 8.57 15.13 -23.29
CA LEU A 189 8.06 15.25 -24.66
C LEU A 189 7.22 14.04 -25.10
N VAL A 190 7.55 12.83 -24.66
CA VAL A 190 6.82 11.62 -25.01
C VAL A 190 5.43 11.65 -24.35
N ILE A 191 5.35 12.07 -23.08
CA ILE A 191 4.08 12.28 -22.39
C ILE A 191 3.23 13.31 -23.17
N GLN A 192 3.81 14.46 -23.51
CA GLN A 192 3.09 15.50 -24.25
C GLN A 192 2.56 15.01 -25.60
N GLU A 193 3.40 14.32 -26.38
CA GLU A 193 3.04 13.80 -27.70
C GLU A 193 1.89 12.80 -27.58
N LEU A 194 2.03 11.79 -26.72
CA LEU A 194 1.07 10.69 -26.62
C LEU A 194 -0.24 11.13 -25.96
N GLU A 195 -0.22 12.00 -24.96
CA GLU A 195 -1.45 12.57 -24.36
C GLU A 195 -2.22 13.50 -25.32
N SER A 196 -1.53 14.07 -26.33
CA SER A 196 -2.16 14.96 -27.32
C SER A 196 -2.89 14.22 -28.43
N LYS A 197 -2.60 12.93 -28.64
CA LYS A 197 -3.26 12.11 -29.67
C LYS A 197 -4.74 11.95 -29.31
N SER A 198 -5.62 12.34 -30.24
CA SER A 198 -7.09 12.31 -30.04
C SER A 198 -7.74 10.96 -30.38
N MET A 199 -6.94 9.95 -30.74
CA MET A 199 -7.37 8.60 -31.12
C MET A 199 -6.89 7.60 -30.06
N THR A 200 -7.53 6.43 -29.98
CA THR A 200 -7.11 5.31 -29.11
C THR A 200 -5.65 4.95 -29.38
N LEU A 201 -4.82 4.98 -28.33
CA LEU A 201 -3.40 4.63 -28.40
C LEU A 201 -3.23 3.13 -28.70
N SER A 202 -2.18 2.78 -29.44
CA SER A 202 -1.78 1.37 -29.59
C SER A 202 -1.23 0.81 -28.27
N ILE A 203 -1.11 -0.51 -28.14
CA ILE A 203 -0.54 -1.14 -26.94
C ILE A 203 0.92 -0.70 -26.72
N ASP A 204 1.71 -0.58 -27.79
CA ASP A 204 3.09 -0.11 -27.71
C ASP A 204 3.17 1.36 -27.24
N GLU A 205 2.23 2.19 -27.69
CA GLU A 205 2.13 3.59 -27.25
C GLU A 205 1.66 3.69 -25.80
N ILE A 206 0.73 2.84 -25.37
CA ILE A 206 0.27 2.73 -23.98
C ILE A 206 1.42 2.32 -23.07
N ASN A 207 2.21 1.31 -23.47
CA ASN A 207 3.39 0.88 -22.72
C ASN A 207 4.44 1.99 -22.66
N SER A 208 4.72 2.64 -23.80
CA SER A 208 5.67 3.77 -23.85
C SER A 208 5.24 4.89 -22.90
N LEU A 209 3.99 5.34 -22.97
CA LEU A 209 3.46 6.37 -22.08
C LEU A 209 3.48 5.93 -20.60
N GLY A 210 3.10 4.67 -20.33
CA GLY A 210 3.12 4.11 -19.01
C GLY A 210 4.53 4.07 -18.40
N LEU A 211 5.55 3.71 -19.18
CA LEU A 211 6.95 3.74 -18.73
C LEU A 211 7.43 5.16 -18.43
N GLU A 212 7.04 6.16 -19.23
CA GLU A 212 7.38 7.56 -18.96
C GLU A 212 6.73 8.06 -17.67
N TYR A 213 5.46 7.71 -17.43
CA TYR A 213 4.83 7.97 -16.14
C TYR A 213 5.59 7.29 -14.99
N VAL A 214 6.10 6.06 -15.19
CA VAL A 214 6.92 5.39 -14.16
C VAL A 214 8.24 6.13 -13.93
N HIS A 215 8.91 6.58 -14.98
CA HIS A 215 10.14 7.39 -14.87
C HIS A 215 9.91 8.71 -14.14
N CYS A 216 8.72 9.30 -14.28
CA CYS A 216 8.32 10.49 -13.55
C CYS A 216 7.72 10.20 -12.16
N TYR A 217 7.77 8.96 -11.64
CA TYR A 217 7.12 8.51 -10.39
C TYR A 217 5.59 8.68 -10.34
N SER A 218 4.97 8.88 -11.50
CA SER A 218 3.53 9.04 -11.72
C SER A 218 2.80 7.70 -11.73
N TYR A 219 3.11 6.82 -10.77
CA TYR A 219 2.64 5.43 -10.75
C TYR A 219 1.11 5.32 -10.82
N LEU A 220 0.37 6.23 -10.18
CA LEU A 220 -1.09 6.22 -10.21
C LEU A 220 -1.65 6.54 -11.60
N LYS A 221 -1.00 7.43 -12.37
CA LYS A 221 -1.39 7.70 -13.77
C LYS A 221 -1.13 6.48 -14.65
N ALA A 222 0.03 5.83 -14.49
CA ALA A 222 0.37 4.62 -15.21
C ALA A 222 -0.61 3.46 -14.91
N ILE A 223 -0.96 3.25 -13.63
CA ILE A 223 -1.98 2.26 -13.26
C ILE A 223 -3.34 2.60 -13.87
N GLY A 224 -3.75 3.87 -13.83
CA GLY A 224 -4.99 4.33 -14.47
C GLY A 224 -5.01 4.06 -15.97
N LEU A 225 -3.91 4.37 -16.66
CA LEU A 225 -3.72 4.13 -18.09
C LEU A 225 -3.87 2.64 -18.43
N TYR A 226 -3.13 1.77 -17.75
CA TYR A 226 -3.23 0.32 -17.98
C TYR A 226 -4.61 -0.24 -17.62
N SER A 227 -5.25 0.28 -16.57
CA SER A 227 -6.59 -0.14 -16.18
C SER A 227 -7.64 0.23 -17.23
N SER A 228 -7.54 1.43 -17.82
CA SER A 228 -8.40 1.81 -18.94
C SER A 228 -8.16 0.91 -20.16
N ALA A 229 -6.90 0.63 -20.49
CA ALA A 229 -6.56 -0.25 -21.61
C ALA A 229 -7.08 -1.69 -21.44
N ILE A 230 -6.99 -2.25 -20.23
CA ILE A 230 -7.52 -3.58 -19.88
C ILE A 230 -9.05 -3.62 -19.96
N ALA A 231 -9.73 -2.52 -19.63
CA ALA A 231 -11.19 -2.46 -19.64
C ALA A 231 -11.78 -2.39 -21.07
N GLU A 232 -10.98 -2.03 -22.07
CA GLU A 232 -11.41 -2.06 -23.48
C GLU A 232 -11.51 -3.52 -23.95
N SER A 233 -12.74 -3.96 -24.28
CA SER A 233 -13.18 -5.37 -24.31
C SER A 233 -12.43 -6.33 -25.23
N ASP A 234 -11.63 -5.82 -26.16
CA ASP A 234 -10.89 -6.61 -27.14
C ASP A 234 -9.39 -6.73 -26.83
N ASN A 235 -8.91 -6.09 -25.75
CA ASN A 235 -7.50 -6.07 -25.40
C ASN A 235 -7.14 -7.21 -24.45
N LYS A 236 -6.60 -8.31 -25.01
CA LYS A 236 -6.16 -9.50 -24.27
C LYS A 236 -4.65 -9.58 -24.10
N ASP A 237 -3.94 -8.45 -24.21
CA ASP A 237 -2.49 -8.47 -24.04
C ASP A 237 -2.13 -8.71 -22.57
N SER A 238 -1.51 -9.87 -22.32
CA SER A 238 -1.04 -10.28 -21.00
C SER A 238 -0.04 -9.28 -20.41
N ASN A 239 0.71 -8.55 -21.25
CA ASN A 239 1.68 -7.55 -20.80
C ASN A 239 1.02 -6.40 -20.04
N LEU A 240 -0.21 -6.00 -20.38
CA LEU A 240 -0.90 -4.92 -19.65
C LEU A 240 -1.12 -5.27 -18.18
N PHE A 241 -1.46 -6.54 -17.91
CA PHE A 241 -1.56 -7.06 -16.55
C PHE A 241 -0.18 -7.14 -15.88
N VAL A 242 0.86 -7.59 -16.60
CA VAL A 242 2.24 -7.59 -16.07
C VAL A 242 2.69 -6.18 -15.67
N PHE A 243 2.44 -5.18 -16.52
CA PHE A 243 2.85 -3.80 -16.26
C PHE A 243 2.09 -3.20 -15.07
N ARG A 244 0.76 -3.38 -15.01
CA ARG A 244 -0.03 -2.90 -13.87
C ARG A 244 0.30 -3.64 -12.57
N GLY A 245 0.46 -4.96 -12.63
CA GLY A 245 0.88 -5.80 -11.50
C GLY A 245 2.25 -5.39 -10.95
N SER A 246 3.19 -5.03 -11.82
CA SER A 246 4.51 -4.52 -11.42
C SER A 246 4.42 -3.19 -10.68
N LEU A 247 3.47 -2.32 -11.04
CA LEU A 247 3.24 -1.05 -10.32
C LEU A 247 2.58 -1.27 -8.97
N TYR A 248 1.63 -2.20 -8.89
CA TYR A 248 1.08 -2.63 -7.60
C TYR A 248 2.16 -3.19 -6.69
N LEU A 249 3.10 -3.98 -7.22
CA LEU A 249 4.24 -4.49 -6.45
C LEU A 249 5.14 -3.36 -5.93
N LYS A 250 5.47 -2.36 -6.78
CA LYS A 250 6.25 -1.16 -6.39
C LYS A 250 5.57 -0.33 -5.30
N LEU A 251 4.24 -0.35 -5.24
CA LEU A 251 3.43 0.31 -4.23
C LEU A 251 3.10 -0.60 -3.04
N THR A 252 3.71 -1.79 -2.95
CA THR A 252 3.47 -2.80 -1.90
C THR A 252 2.02 -3.32 -1.85
N CYS A 253 1.24 -3.14 -2.92
CA CYS A 253 -0.10 -3.69 -3.09
C CYS A 253 -0.04 -5.14 -3.59
N PHE A 254 0.47 -6.05 -2.77
CA PHE A 254 0.82 -7.41 -3.18
C PHE A 254 -0.35 -8.25 -3.70
N GLU A 255 -1.55 -8.13 -3.13
CA GLU A 255 -2.74 -8.90 -3.58
C GLU A 255 -3.21 -8.48 -4.98
N LEU A 256 -3.22 -7.17 -5.27
CA LEU A 256 -3.55 -6.67 -6.61
C LEU A 256 -2.49 -7.08 -7.63
N ALA A 257 -1.20 -7.04 -7.24
CA ALA A 257 -0.12 -7.53 -8.09
C ALA A 257 -0.28 -9.02 -8.41
N LEU A 258 -0.56 -9.84 -7.40
CA LEU A 258 -0.78 -11.28 -7.55
C LEU A 258 -1.97 -11.58 -8.47
N SER A 259 -3.08 -10.86 -8.28
CA SER A 259 -4.27 -10.97 -9.13
C SER A 259 -3.95 -10.69 -10.60
N ASP A 260 -3.24 -9.59 -10.88
CA ASP A 260 -2.84 -9.23 -12.24
C ASP A 260 -1.87 -10.25 -12.85
N PHE A 261 -0.88 -10.73 -12.10
CA PHE A 261 0.05 -11.75 -12.60
C PHE A 261 -0.65 -13.07 -12.91
N ASN A 262 -1.60 -13.50 -12.07
CA ASN A 262 -2.41 -14.69 -12.36
C ASN A 262 -3.24 -14.51 -13.65
N GLN A 263 -3.80 -13.32 -13.87
CA GLN A 263 -4.54 -13.02 -15.09
C GLN A 263 -3.64 -13.00 -16.33
N ALA A 264 -2.41 -12.49 -16.21
CA ALA A 264 -1.42 -12.55 -17.30
C ALA A 264 -1.07 -14.00 -17.67
N ILE A 265 -0.77 -14.84 -16.67
CA ILE A 265 -0.46 -16.26 -16.88
C ILE A 265 -1.62 -16.99 -17.57
N ALA A 266 -2.85 -16.75 -17.12
CA ALA A 266 -4.04 -17.38 -17.70
C ALA A 266 -4.28 -16.98 -19.17
N LEU A 267 -3.79 -15.82 -19.61
CA LEU A 267 -3.88 -15.37 -21.00
C LEU A 267 -2.78 -15.97 -21.89
N ASP A 268 -1.57 -16.18 -21.36
CA ASP A 268 -0.44 -16.79 -22.09
C ASP A 268 -0.55 -18.32 -22.21
N GLU A 269 -1.33 -18.98 -21.35
CA GLU A 269 -1.58 -20.43 -21.39
C GLU A 269 -2.58 -20.86 -22.50
N ASN A 270 -3.19 -19.92 -23.23
CA ASN A 270 -4.19 -20.15 -24.28
C ASN A 270 -3.69 -19.81 -25.70
#